data_AF-A0A2X2VBU4-F1
#
_entry.id   AF-A0A2X2VBU4-F1
#
_cell.length_a   1.000
_cell.length_b   1.000
_cell.length_c   1.000
_cell.angle_alpha   90.00
_cell.angle_beta   90.00
_cell.angle_gamma   90.00
#
_symmetry.space_group_name_H-M   'P 1'
#
loop_
_entity.id
_entity.type
_entity.pdbx_description
1 polymer ?
#
loop_
_entity_poly.entity_id
_entity_poly.type
_entity_poly.pdbx_seq_one_letter_code
_entity_poly.pdbx_strand_id
1 'polypeptide(L)'
;MSMGGGVGVCASLVVTGALSGHDATVLLPAIYLMGNPVQNVGRCLGTAGVHPRYYPHIIAVCVINALVSIWGNAGYCLKRTIMDCSILNLTLFQRGHVYAPDDLGQQDILVANGKIVAIAPTIAAKDFPGCQQVDLHGDIVCPGFIDQHVHLIGGGGEAGPHTRTPEVRLSRLVEAGITSVVGLLGTDGITRHPESLLAKTRALEYEGISAWMLTGAYSLPSPTITGSVDRDVALIDKVIGVKCAVSDHRSSAPNSAALATMAAQSRVGGLLGQKPGISVFHMGDSPHMLEPLYDILANADVPITKLLPTHVNRAEPLFQAALEYALDGGYIDITSSIDEPIDPATAIVTALRHEVPLSRITLSSDGNGSQPEFDEHGNLTGIGVAGFESLIGTLRQLVTQHKLPLEQALRPLTRTVAEFLGFEHKGRLAAGCDADILVLNQALEVSHLWAKGKAVVKDGKACVKGTFE
;
A
#
# COMPACT_ATOMS: atom_id res chain seq x y z
N MET A 1 -14.87 54.89 -12.13
CA MET A 1 -14.07 54.52 -10.95
C MET A 1 -12.89 53.68 -11.39
N SER A 2 -11.69 53.91 -10.85
CA SER A 2 -10.55 53.01 -11.09
C SER A 2 -10.88 51.62 -10.52
N MET A 3 -10.27 50.54 -11.02
CA MET A 3 -10.48 49.20 -10.46
C MET A 3 -10.16 49.19 -8.95
N GLY A 4 -9.12 49.94 -8.57
CA GLY A 4 -8.75 50.17 -7.18
C GLY A 4 -9.84 50.86 -6.35
N GLY A 5 -10.60 51.80 -6.92
CA GLY A 5 -11.73 52.42 -6.23
C GLY A 5 -12.88 51.44 -5.95
N GLY A 6 -13.20 50.56 -6.91
CA GLY A 6 -14.22 49.53 -6.73
C GLY A 6 -13.84 48.49 -5.68
N VAL A 7 -12.58 48.02 -5.71
CA VAL A 7 -12.04 47.10 -4.71
C VAL A 7 -12.00 47.76 -3.33
N GLY A 8 -11.60 49.03 -3.24
CA GLY A 8 -11.58 49.79 -1.99
C GLY A 8 -12.97 49.95 -1.35
N VAL A 9 -14.00 50.23 -2.16
CA VAL A 9 -15.39 50.28 -1.69
C VAL A 9 -15.88 48.91 -1.23
N CYS A 10 -15.59 47.85 -1.98
CA CYS A 10 -15.95 46.48 -1.59
C CYS A 10 -15.29 46.09 -0.26
N ALA A 11 -14.00 46.38 -0.09
CA ALA A 11 -13.28 46.12 1.16
C ALA A 11 -13.84 46.93 2.33
N SER A 12 -14.14 48.22 2.12
CA SER A 12 -14.77 49.06 3.14
C SER A 12 -16.13 48.49 3.58
N LEU A 13 -16.95 48.03 2.65
CA LEU A 13 -18.26 47.45 2.94
C LEU A 13 -18.18 46.11 3.69
N VAL A 14 -17.13 45.32 3.44
CA VAL A 14 -16.85 44.11 4.24
C VAL A 14 -16.45 44.47 5.66
N VAL A 15 -15.57 45.46 5.83
CA VAL A 15 -15.11 45.91 7.16
C VAL A 15 -16.26 46.49 7.98
N THR A 16 -17.20 47.20 7.35
CA THR A 16 -18.39 47.73 8.03
C THR A 16 -19.50 46.68 8.24
N GLY A 17 -19.28 45.43 7.84
CA GLY A 17 -20.25 44.33 7.98
C GLY A 17 -21.45 44.41 7.03
N ALA A 18 -21.42 45.31 6.04
CA ALA A 18 -22.49 45.45 5.05
C ALA A 18 -22.40 44.40 3.92
N LEU A 19 -21.22 43.82 3.72
CA LEU A 19 -20.96 42.68 2.84
C LEU A 19 -20.25 41.57 3.61
N SER A 20 -20.57 40.31 3.31
CA SER A 20 -19.82 39.17 3.83
C SER A 20 -18.55 38.91 3.00
N GLY A 21 -17.62 38.10 3.53
CA GLY A 21 -16.46 37.62 2.76
C GLY A 21 -16.87 36.82 1.52
N HIS A 22 -18.03 36.18 1.56
CA HIS A 22 -18.63 35.51 0.40
C HIS A 22 -19.06 36.51 -0.68
N ASP A 23 -19.77 37.58 -0.30
CA ASP A 23 -20.22 38.59 -1.25
C ASP A 23 -19.04 39.30 -1.94
N ALA A 24 -17.97 39.55 -1.19
CA ALA A 24 -16.74 40.09 -1.75
C ALA A 24 -16.09 39.15 -2.77
N THR A 25 -16.10 37.84 -2.53
CA THR A 25 -15.54 36.83 -3.45
C THR A 25 -16.31 36.80 -4.77
N VAL A 26 -17.62 37.08 -4.75
CA VAL A 26 -18.45 37.18 -5.96
C VAL A 26 -18.26 38.52 -6.67
N LEU A 27 -18.13 39.62 -5.93
CA LEU A 27 -18.07 40.98 -6.48
C LEU A 27 -16.69 41.33 -7.06
N LEU A 28 -15.60 40.84 -6.48
CA LEU A 28 -14.23 41.18 -6.89
C LEU A 28 -13.97 40.85 -8.38
N PRO A 29 -14.23 39.63 -8.89
CA PRO A 29 -14.05 39.33 -10.32
C PRO A 29 -14.88 40.24 -11.24
N ALA A 30 -16.10 40.59 -10.85
CA ALA A 30 -16.97 41.48 -11.62
C ALA A 30 -16.43 42.92 -11.69
N ILE A 31 -15.87 43.43 -10.58
CA ILE A 31 -15.19 44.74 -10.52
C ILE A 31 -13.98 44.76 -11.47
N TYR A 32 -13.22 43.68 -11.54
CA TYR A 32 -12.08 43.55 -12.46
C TYR A 32 -12.52 43.50 -13.94
N LEU A 33 -13.55 42.70 -14.25
CA LEU A 33 -14.05 42.56 -15.62
C LEU A 33 -14.72 43.82 -16.15
N MET A 34 -15.38 44.61 -15.30
CA MET A 34 -16.06 45.85 -15.70
C MET A 34 -15.18 47.09 -15.61
N GLY A 35 -14.23 47.13 -14.66
CA GLY A 35 -13.38 48.30 -14.43
C GLY A 35 -12.29 48.46 -15.49
N ASN A 36 -11.71 47.35 -15.96
CA ASN A 36 -10.60 47.36 -16.92
C ASN A 36 -10.98 47.97 -18.29
N PRO A 37 -12.11 47.59 -18.93
CA PRO A 37 -12.49 48.14 -20.22
C PRO A 37 -12.81 49.64 -20.13
N VAL A 38 -13.58 50.07 -19.14
CA VAL A 38 -14.00 51.49 -19.02
C VAL A 38 -12.80 52.43 -18.80
N GLN A 39 -11.76 51.98 -18.10
CA GLN A 39 -10.53 52.76 -17.91
C GLN A 39 -9.60 52.75 -19.13
N ASN A 40 -9.59 51.67 -19.91
CA ASN A 40 -8.59 51.45 -20.96
C ASN A 40 -9.14 51.56 -22.39
N VAL A 41 -10.45 51.71 -22.59
CA VAL A 41 -11.11 51.87 -23.90
C VAL A 41 -10.48 53.01 -24.72
N GLY A 42 -10.22 54.18 -24.10
CA GLY A 42 -9.61 55.32 -24.81
C GLY A 42 -8.13 55.13 -25.16
N ARG A 43 -7.39 54.31 -24.38
CA ARG A 43 -5.95 54.12 -24.54
C ARG A 43 -5.58 52.91 -25.40
N CYS A 44 -6.32 51.81 -25.30
CA CYS A 44 -6.01 50.55 -26.00
C CYS A 44 -6.78 50.38 -27.30
N LEU A 45 -8.08 50.72 -27.32
CA LEU A 45 -8.90 50.55 -28.54
C LEU A 45 -8.65 51.69 -29.54
N GLY A 46 -8.26 52.87 -29.06
CA GLY A 46 -7.81 53.99 -29.89
C GLY A 46 -6.49 53.68 -30.62
N THR A 47 -5.49 53.13 -29.93
CA THR A 47 -4.21 52.74 -30.54
C THR A 47 -4.32 51.52 -31.45
N ALA A 48 -5.29 50.62 -31.20
CA ALA A 48 -5.56 49.44 -32.02
C ALA A 48 -6.44 49.73 -33.25
N GLY A 49 -6.81 50.99 -33.52
CA GLY A 49 -7.58 51.39 -34.70
C GLY A 49 -9.05 50.93 -34.70
N VAL A 50 -9.60 50.58 -33.53
CA VAL A 50 -10.98 50.08 -33.42
C VAL A 50 -11.95 51.25 -33.56
N HIS A 51 -12.87 51.16 -34.53
CA HIS A 51 -13.85 52.20 -34.79
C HIS A 51 -14.77 52.45 -33.56
N PRO A 52 -14.97 53.71 -33.11
CA PRO A 52 -15.71 54.02 -31.88
C PRO A 52 -17.13 53.45 -31.80
N ARG A 53 -17.77 53.24 -32.96
CA ARG A 53 -19.10 52.58 -33.07
C ARG A 53 -19.18 51.20 -32.38
N TYR A 54 -18.05 50.51 -32.21
CA TYR A 54 -18.00 49.18 -31.61
C TYR A 54 -17.71 49.20 -30.10
N TYR A 55 -17.34 50.34 -29.52
CA TYR A 55 -17.00 50.44 -28.09
C TYR A 55 -18.17 50.04 -27.18
N PRO A 56 -19.44 50.46 -27.45
CA PRO A 56 -20.58 50.04 -26.64
C PRO A 56 -20.78 48.52 -26.64
N HIS A 57 -20.53 47.85 -27.77
CA HIS A 57 -20.69 46.40 -27.88
C HIS A 57 -19.64 45.63 -27.08
N ILE A 58 -18.37 46.07 -27.13
CA ILE A 58 -17.28 45.46 -26.37
C ILE A 58 -17.53 45.60 -24.86
N ILE A 59 -17.95 46.80 -24.41
CA ILE A 59 -18.29 47.03 -23.00
C ILE A 59 -19.51 46.17 -22.59
N ALA A 60 -20.53 46.08 -23.44
CA ALA A 60 -21.71 45.27 -23.17
C ALA A 60 -21.39 43.77 -23.01
N VAL A 61 -20.48 43.22 -23.81
CA VAL A 61 -20.02 41.82 -23.67
C VAL A 61 -19.35 41.59 -22.31
N CYS A 62 -18.53 42.53 -21.83
CA CYS A 62 -17.92 42.43 -20.50
C CYS A 62 -18.97 42.46 -19.38
N VAL A 63 -20.01 43.30 -19.50
CA VAL A 63 -21.13 43.35 -18.55
C VAL A 63 -21.93 42.07 -18.57
N ILE A 64 -22.26 41.54 -19.76
CA ILE A 64 -22.97 40.26 -19.91
C ILE A 64 -22.16 39.13 -19.29
N ASN A 65 -20.85 39.04 -19.56
CA ASN A 65 -19.99 38.01 -18.97
C ASN A 65 -19.91 38.12 -17.45
N ALA A 66 -19.85 39.34 -16.90
CA ALA A 66 -19.88 39.55 -15.45
C ALA A 66 -21.22 39.10 -14.85
N LEU A 67 -22.35 39.44 -15.48
CA LEU A 67 -23.68 39.02 -15.03
C LEU A 67 -23.86 37.51 -15.13
N VAL A 68 -23.37 36.86 -16.19
CA VAL A 68 -23.39 35.40 -16.35
C VAL A 68 -22.50 34.73 -15.31
N SER A 69 -21.33 35.28 -15.00
CA SER A 69 -20.46 34.75 -13.94
C SER A 69 -21.08 34.88 -12.54
N ILE A 70 -21.78 35.99 -12.28
CA ILE A 70 -22.52 36.20 -11.02
C ILE A 70 -23.70 35.23 -10.96
N TRP A 71 -24.43 35.04 -12.07
CA TRP A 71 -25.59 34.16 -12.14
C TRP A 71 -25.22 32.68 -12.07
N GLY A 72 -24.09 32.28 -12.66
CA GLY A 72 -23.53 30.93 -12.51
C GLY A 72 -23.20 30.60 -11.05
N ASN A 73 -22.63 31.54 -10.29
CA ASN A 73 -22.37 31.35 -8.87
C ASN A 73 -23.62 31.45 -7.99
N ALA A 74 -24.54 32.37 -8.28
CA ALA A 74 -25.79 32.54 -7.52
C ALA A 74 -26.80 31.39 -7.77
N GLY A 75 -26.84 30.83 -8.99
CA GLY A 75 -27.67 29.69 -9.36
C GLY A 75 -27.24 28.38 -8.69
N TYR A 76 -25.96 28.22 -8.36
CA TYR A 76 -25.45 27.11 -7.56
C TYR A 76 -25.81 27.20 -6.08
N CYS A 77 -26.08 28.41 -5.56
CA CYS A 77 -26.28 28.62 -4.12
C CYS A 77 -27.76 28.55 -3.68
N LEU A 78 -28.72 28.75 -4.58
CA LEU A 78 -30.17 28.77 -4.25
C LEU A 78 -30.90 27.44 -4.48
N LYS A 79 -30.28 26.48 -5.17
CA LYS A 79 -30.71 25.08 -5.08
C LYS A 79 -29.65 24.33 -4.30
N ARG A 80 -29.97 24.00 -3.04
CA ARG A 80 -29.54 22.74 -2.40
C ARG A 80 -30.10 21.59 -3.26
N THR A 81 -29.61 21.47 -4.48
CA THR A 81 -29.68 20.23 -5.21
C THR A 81 -28.73 19.36 -4.42
N ILE A 82 -29.29 18.47 -3.62
CA ILE A 82 -28.61 17.30 -3.10
C ILE A 82 -27.77 16.80 -4.26
N MET A 83 -26.47 17.05 -4.19
CA MET A 83 -25.53 16.61 -5.21
C MET A 83 -25.73 15.10 -5.23
N ASP A 84 -26.12 14.54 -6.37
CA ASP A 84 -26.34 13.10 -6.49
C ASP A 84 -24.97 12.43 -6.38
N CYS A 85 -24.55 12.18 -5.14
CA CYS A 85 -23.28 11.59 -4.79
C CYS A 85 -23.27 10.07 -5.02
N SER A 86 -24.34 9.49 -5.61
CA SER A 86 -24.40 8.07 -5.95
C SER A 86 -23.23 7.65 -6.87
N ILE A 87 -22.76 8.55 -7.74
CA ILE A 87 -21.61 8.32 -8.62
C ILE A 87 -20.28 8.15 -7.84
N LEU A 88 -20.19 8.68 -6.61
CA LEU A 88 -18.96 8.68 -5.81
C LEU A 88 -18.78 7.44 -4.93
N ASN A 89 -19.76 6.51 -4.93
CA ASN A 89 -19.77 5.31 -4.07
C ASN A 89 -19.28 5.62 -2.65
N LEU A 90 -19.97 6.56 -1.99
CA LEU A 90 -19.59 7.02 -0.66
C LEU A 90 -19.95 5.99 0.41
N THR A 91 -18.98 5.65 1.25
CA THR A 91 -19.18 4.83 2.45
C THR A 91 -18.61 5.56 3.66
N LEU A 92 -19.42 5.71 4.70
CA LEU A 92 -19.06 6.31 5.97
C LEU A 92 -19.04 5.22 7.04
N PHE A 93 -17.84 4.92 7.53
CA PHE A 93 -17.63 4.04 8.68
C PHE A 93 -17.64 4.90 9.94
N GLN A 94 -18.42 4.51 10.94
CA GLN A 94 -18.69 5.36 12.10
C GLN A 94 -18.27 4.68 13.39
N ARG A 95 -17.74 5.48 14.33
CA ARG A 95 -17.52 5.12 15.74
C ARG A 95 -16.57 3.92 15.98
N GLY A 96 -15.70 3.61 15.04
CA GLY A 96 -14.67 2.58 15.23
C GLY A 96 -13.52 3.09 16.09
N HIS A 97 -12.88 2.22 16.87
CA HIS A 97 -11.59 2.53 17.52
C HIS A 97 -10.47 2.32 16.49
N VAL A 98 -9.97 3.40 15.92
CA VAL A 98 -9.09 3.38 14.75
C VAL A 98 -7.62 3.36 15.14
N TYR A 99 -6.89 2.39 14.60
CA TYR A 99 -5.43 2.27 14.60
C TYR A 99 -4.91 2.53 13.18
N ALA A 100 -4.01 3.50 12.98
CA ALA A 100 -3.59 3.97 11.66
C ALA A 100 -2.11 3.75 11.21
N PRO A 101 -1.31 2.77 11.71
CA PRO A 101 -1.46 1.90 12.89
C PRO A 101 -1.38 2.58 14.25
N ASP A 102 -1.04 3.88 14.34
CA ASP A 102 -1.06 4.62 15.62
C ASP A 102 -2.49 4.71 16.17
N ASP A 103 -2.67 4.63 17.49
CA ASP A 103 -3.98 4.72 18.13
C ASP A 103 -4.57 6.14 17.98
N LEU A 104 -5.65 6.27 17.22
CA LEU A 104 -6.40 7.51 17.00
C LEU A 104 -7.65 7.60 17.88
N GLY A 105 -7.93 6.59 18.71
CA GLY A 105 -9.17 6.48 19.48
C GLY A 105 -10.40 6.30 18.59
N GLN A 106 -11.55 6.76 19.07
CA GLN A 106 -12.80 6.66 18.31
C GLN A 106 -12.81 7.67 17.15
N GLN A 107 -12.98 7.18 15.93
CA GLN A 107 -13.02 7.99 14.70
C GLN A 107 -14.11 7.50 13.74
N ASP A 108 -14.53 8.40 12.86
CA ASP A 108 -15.27 8.09 11.65
C ASP A 108 -14.32 8.15 10.43
N ILE A 109 -14.54 7.27 9.44
CA ILE A 109 -13.75 7.19 8.21
C ILE A 109 -14.70 7.35 7.02
N LEU A 110 -14.48 8.37 6.20
CA LEU A 110 -15.20 8.56 4.94
C LEU A 110 -14.37 8.01 3.77
N VAL A 111 -15.01 7.18 2.97
CA VAL A 111 -14.43 6.55 1.77
C VAL A 111 -15.22 6.97 0.55
N ALA A 112 -14.50 7.29 -0.54
CA ALA A 112 -15.07 7.58 -1.85
C ALA A 112 -14.27 6.83 -2.92
N ASN A 113 -14.94 6.11 -3.82
CA ASN A 113 -14.30 5.37 -4.92
C ASN A 113 -13.09 4.52 -4.49
N GLY A 114 -13.21 3.85 -3.34
CA GLY A 114 -12.16 2.97 -2.81
C GLY A 114 -10.96 3.66 -2.16
N LYS A 115 -11.01 4.99 -1.99
CA LYS A 115 -10.00 5.79 -1.30
C LYS A 115 -10.56 6.37 -0.01
N ILE A 116 -9.73 6.43 1.02
CA ILE A 116 -10.05 7.19 2.24
C ILE A 116 -9.94 8.68 1.89
N VAL A 117 -10.99 9.46 2.15
CA VAL A 117 -11.02 10.90 1.87
C VAL A 117 -10.99 11.74 3.14
N ALA A 118 -11.46 11.21 4.27
CA ALA A 118 -11.39 11.89 5.56
C ALA A 118 -11.40 10.88 6.71
N ILE A 119 -10.71 11.24 7.79
CA ILE A 119 -10.78 10.60 9.11
C ILE A 119 -10.95 11.72 10.13
N ALA A 120 -11.98 11.65 10.97
CA ALA A 120 -12.26 12.65 11.98
C ALA A 120 -13.10 12.07 13.13
N PRO A 121 -13.10 12.67 14.34
CA PRO A 121 -13.84 12.11 15.49
C PRO A 121 -15.35 11.97 15.25
N THR A 122 -15.91 12.80 14.37
CA THR A 122 -17.30 12.71 13.94
C THR A 122 -17.45 13.30 12.54
N ILE A 123 -18.11 12.59 11.64
CA ILE A 123 -18.46 13.04 10.30
C ILE A 123 -19.98 13.02 10.16
N ALA A 124 -20.58 14.16 9.84
CA ALA A 124 -22.02 14.29 9.79
C ALA A 124 -22.59 13.65 8.50
N ALA A 125 -23.21 12.48 8.62
CA ALA A 125 -23.80 11.75 7.49
C ALA A 125 -24.80 12.57 6.65
N LYS A 126 -25.46 13.56 7.27
CA LYS A 126 -26.38 14.49 6.58
C LYS A 126 -25.72 15.33 5.48
N ASP A 127 -24.40 15.50 5.54
CA ASP A 127 -23.63 16.26 4.55
C ASP A 127 -23.34 15.41 3.29
N PHE A 128 -23.57 14.09 3.37
CA PHE A 128 -23.33 13.11 2.30
C PHE A 128 -24.60 12.29 2.02
N PRO A 129 -25.63 12.90 1.39
CA PRO A 129 -26.86 12.19 1.07
C PRO A 129 -26.60 11.00 0.13
N GLY A 130 -27.19 9.84 0.44
CA GLY A 130 -26.98 8.59 -0.30
C GLY A 130 -25.72 7.82 0.08
N CYS A 131 -24.93 8.30 1.05
CA CYS A 131 -23.77 7.59 1.58
C CYS A 131 -24.20 6.32 2.32
N GLN A 132 -23.56 5.19 1.99
CA GLN A 132 -23.68 3.97 2.79
C GLN A 132 -23.09 4.24 4.17
N GLN A 133 -23.81 3.89 5.23
CA GLN A 133 -23.34 4.02 6.61
C GLN A 133 -23.04 2.64 7.18
N VAL A 134 -21.88 2.50 7.82
CA VAL A 134 -21.43 1.28 8.49
C VAL A 134 -21.06 1.65 9.92
N ASP A 135 -21.79 1.12 10.88
CA ASP A 135 -21.50 1.34 12.30
C ASP A 135 -20.49 0.31 12.79
N LEU A 136 -19.36 0.78 13.33
CA LEU A 136 -18.26 -0.03 13.86
C LEU A 136 -18.07 0.21 15.36
N HIS A 137 -19.13 0.65 16.06
CA HIS A 137 -19.04 1.00 17.48
C HIS A 137 -18.50 -0.16 18.32
N GLY A 138 -17.34 0.09 18.95
CA GLY A 138 -16.68 -0.86 19.85
C GLY A 138 -15.80 -1.89 19.14
N ASP A 139 -15.69 -1.83 17.82
CA ASP A 139 -14.76 -2.66 17.06
C ASP A 139 -13.39 -1.99 16.89
N ILE A 140 -12.36 -2.81 16.73
CA ILE A 140 -11.00 -2.37 16.42
C ILE A 140 -10.88 -2.23 14.91
N VAL A 141 -10.47 -1.06 14.43
CA VAL A 141 -10.36 -0.76 13.00
C VAL A 141 -8.91 -0.46 12.67
N CYS A 142 -8.32 -1.18 11.72
CA CYS A 142 -6.89 -1.06 11.37
C CYS A 142 -6.66 -1.24 9.86
N PRO A 143 -5.46 -0.97 9.33
CA PRO A 143 -5.16 -1.24 7.94
C PRO A 143 -5.19 -2.74 7.67
N GLY A 144 -5.68 -3.16 6.49
CA GLY A 144 -5.52 -4.53 6.03
C GLY A 144 -4.05 -4.94 5.92
N PHE A 145 -3.76 -6.22 6.14
CA PHE A 145 -2.39 -6.73 6.15
C PHE A 145 -1.80 -6.75 4.74
N ILE A 146 -0.47 -6.57 4.70
CA ILE A 146 0.35 -6.69 3.51
C ILE A 146 1.27 -7.89 3.71
N ASP A 147 1.02 -8.96 2.96
CA ASP A 147 1.86 -10.16 3.01
C ASP A 147 2.82 -10.19 1.82
N GLN A 148 4.10 -9.99 2.09
CA GLN A 148 5.11 -9.83 1.05
C GLN A 148 5.79 -11.15 0.62
N HIS A 149 5.35 -12.30 1.13
CA HIS A 149 5.96 -13.60 0.83
C HIS A 149 4.89 -14.69 0.64
N VAL A 150 4.31 -14.78 -0.56
CA VAL A 150 3.27 -15.77 -0.86
C VAL A 150 3.56 -16.55 -2.15
N HIS A 151 3.43 -17.87 -2.10
CA HIS A 151 3.48 -18.74 -3.28
C HIS A 151 2.14 -18.76 -4.02
N LEU A 152 1.78 -17.64 -4.69
CA LEU A 152 0.44 -17.42 -5.27
C LEU A 152 -0.03 -18.52 -6.24
N ILE A 153 0.88 -19.07 -7.06
CA ILE A 153 0.56 -20.14 -8.02
C ILE A 153 0.85 -21.56 -7.48
N GLY A 154 1.15 -21.66 -6.18
CA GLY A 154 1.70 -22.85 -5.56
C GLY A 154 3.22 -22.91 -5.65
N GLY A 155 3.82 -23.51 -4.64
CA GLY A 155 5.23 -23.88 -4.56
C GLY A 155 5.38 -25.40 -4.56
N GLY A 156 6.17 -25.90 -3.61
CA GLY A 156 6.40 -27.32 -3.44
C GLY A 156 7.23 -27.94 -4.56
N GLY A 157 7.21 -29.27 -4.61
CA GLY A 157 7.93 -30.07 -5.62
C GLY A 157 9.27 -30.63 -5.12
N GLU A 158 9.69 -30.31 -3.91
CA GLU A 158 10.96 -30.78 -3.33
C GLU A 158 11.03 -32.32 -3.20
N ALA A 159 9.89 -32.99 -3.01
CA ALA A 159 9.79 -34.46 -2.99
C ALA A 159 9.23 -35.05 -4.29
N GLY A 160 9.34 -34.30 -5.40
CA GLY A 160 8.82 -34.68 -6.71
C GLY A 160 7.40 -34.16 -6.99
N PRO A 161 6.87 -34.43 -8.20
CA PRO A 161 5.75 -33.65 -8.76
C PRO A 161 4.44 -33.69 -7.96
N HIS A 162 4.21 -34.74 -7.17
CA HIS A 162 3.01 -34.91 -6.34
C HIS A 162 2.97 -33.96 -5.12
N THR A 163 4.10 -33.35 -4.77
CA THR A 163 4.22 -32.38 -3.66
C THR A 163 4.06 -30.93 -4.09
N ARG A 164 3.71 -30.70 -5.36
CA ARG A 164 3.41 -29.36 -5.88
C ARG A 164 2.10 -28.88 -5.28
N THR A 165 2.14 -27.79 -4.52
CA THR A 165 0.96 -27.22 -3.88
C THR A 165 0.03 -26.58 -4.94
N PRO A 166 -1.30 -26.53 -4.69
CA PRO A 166 -2.24 -25.85 -5.59
C PRO A 166 -2.01 -24.34 -5.59
N GLU A 167 -2.71 -23.59 -6.45
CA GLU A 167 -2.71 -22.13 -6.38
C GLU A 167 -3.50 -21.60 -5.19
N VAL A 168 -3.18 -20.38 -4.74
CA VAL A 168 -3.87 -19.68 -3.67
C VAL A 168 -5.28 -19.27 -4.11
N ARG A 169 -6.22 -19.41 -3.18
CA ARG A 169 -7.60 -18.92 -3.28
C ARG A 169 -7.72 -17.54 -2.65
N LEU A 170 -8.48 -16.64 -3.27
CA LEU A 170 -8.74 -15.29 -2.76
C LEU A 170 -9.34 -15.34 -1.35
N SER A 171 -10.33 -16.20 -1.11
CA SER A 171 -10.99 -16.30 0.21
C SER A 171 -9.98 -16.52 1.34
N ARG A 172 -8.97 -17.36 1.11
CA ARG A 172 -7.92 -17.68 2.09
C ARG A 172 -7.05 -16.48 2.46
N LEU A 173 -6.83 -15.56 1.53
CA LEU A 173 -6.09 -14.32 1.79
C LEU A 173 -6.94 -13.35 2.60
N VAL A 174 -8.16 -13.08 2.14
CA VAL A 174 -9.00 -12.04 2.75
C VAL A 174 -9.54 -12.46 4.13
N GLU A 175 -9.84 -13.75 4.33
CA GLU A 175 -10.23 -14.28 5.65
C GLU A 175 -9.09 -14.22 6.67
N ALA A 176 -7.84 -14.19 6.21
CA ALA A 176 -6.66 -13.96 7.06
C ALA A 176 -6.35 -12.47 7.29
N GLY A 177 -7.18 -11.55 6.79
CA GLY A 177 -7.01 -10.10 6.94
C GLY A 177 -6.11 -9.45 5.87
N ILE A 178 -5.70 -10.21 4.84
CA ILE A 178 -4.76 -9.73 3.82
C ILE A 178 -5.50 -9.00 2.70
N THR A 179 -5.09 -7.77 2.42
CA THR A 179 -5.62 -6.93 1.32
C THR A 179 -4.58 -6.63 0.24
N SER A 180 -3.30 -6.85 0.55
CA SER A 180 -2.19 -6.67 -0.38
C SER A 180 -1.22 -7.84 -0.30
N VAL A 181 -0.78 -8.37 -1.45
CA VAL A 181 0.13 -9.52 -1.51
C VAL A 181 1.30 -9.28 -2.45
N VAL A 182 2.45 -9.88 -2.15
CA VAL A 182 3.57 -10.02 -3.08
C VAL A 182 3.82 -11.51 -3.35
N GLY A 183 3.61 -11.91 -4.59
CA GLY A 183 3.83 -13.27 -5.05
C GLY A 183 5.27 -13.54 -5.43
N LEU A 184 5.74 -14.77 -5.20
CA LEU A 184 7.08 -15.19 -5.61
C LEU A 184 7.15 -16.68 -5.92
N LEU A 185 8.27 -17.09 -6.52
CA LEU A 185 8.61 -18.50 -6.74
C LEU A 185 9.62 -18.99 -5.70
N GLY A 186 9.65 -20.31 -5.51
CA GLY A 186 10.48 -20.99 -4.51
C GLY A 186 11.59 -21.82 -5.14
N THR A 187 11.78 -23.01 -4.59
CA THR A 187 12.73 -24.03 -5.09
C THR A 187 12.51 -24.36 -6.56
N ASP A 188 11.26 -24.67 -6.94
CA ASP A 188 10.92 -25.06 -8.31
C ASP A 188 10.76 -23.84 -9.23
N GLY A 189 11.87 -23.40 -9.83
CA GLY A 189 11.89 -22.45 -10.95
C GLY A 189 11.87 -23.11 -12.33
N ILE A 190 11.54 -24.42 -12.42
CA ILE A 190 11.55 -25.21 -13.65
C ILE A 190 10.13 -25.46 -14.15
N THR A 191 9.20 -25.87 -13.27
CA THR A 191 7.80 -26.11 -13.61
C THR A 191 6.88 -24.96 -13.21
N ARG A 192 7.39 -24.01 -12.42
CA ARG A 192 6.73 -22.75 -12.10
C ARG A 192 7.40 -21.60 -12.85
N HIS A 193 6.60 -20.76 -13.46
CA HIS A 193 7.06 -19.76 -14.42
C HIS A 193 6.64 -18.36 -13.98
N PRO A 194 7.52 -17.35 -14.08
CA PRO A 194 7.18 -15.96 -13.78
C PRO A 194 5.95 -15.45 -14.56
N GLU A 195 5.71 -15.91 -15.79
CA GLU A 195 4.52 -15.56 -16.58
C GLU A 195 3.23 -16.08 -15.94
N SER A 196 3.25 -17.30 -15.40
CA SER A 196 2.12 -17.86 -14.66
C SER A 196 1.85 -17.07 -13.38
N LEU A 197 2.92 -16.68 -12.67
CA LEU A 197 2.82 -15.85 -11.48
C LEU A 197 2.26 -14.46 -11.80
N LEU A 198 2.69 -13.85 -12.90
CA LEU A 198 2.17 -12.56 -13.37
C LEU A 198 0.68 -12.63 -13.71
N ALA A 199 0.26 -13.70 -14.40
CA ALA A 199 -1.15 -13.91 -14.71
C ALA A 199 -2.00 -14.04 -13.43
N LYS A 200 -1.55 -14.82 -12.45
CA LYS A 200 -2.24 -14.96 -11.15
C LYS A 200 -2.28 -13.66 -10.36
N THR A 201 -1.18 -12.91 -10.36
CA THR A 201 -1.08 -11.58 -9.71
C THR A 201 -2.16 -10.64 -10.28
N ARG A 202 -2.29 -10.57 -11.61
CA ARG A 202 -3.32 -9.76 -12.27
C ARG A 202 -4.75 -10.27 -12.01
N ALA A 203 -4.92 -11.59 -11.91
CA ALA A 203 -6.23 -12.18 -11.57
C ALA A 203 -6.69 -11.74 -10.17
N LEU A 204 -5.83 -11.82 -9.16
CA LEU A 204 -6.18 -11.37 -7.80
C LEU A 204 -6.51 -9.88 -7.73
N GLU A 205 -5.84 -9.05 -8.53
CA GLU A 205 -6.17 -7.63 -8.62
C GLU A 205 -7.53 -7.39 -9.26
N TYR A 206 -7.86 -8.14 -10.32
CA TYR A 206 -9.19 -8.11 -10.93
C TYR A 206 -10.27 -8.56 -9.94
N GLU A 207 -9.97 -9.57 -9.12
CA GLU A 207 -10.89 -10.11 -8.12
C GLU A 207 -11.05 -9.21 -6.89
N GLY A 208 -10.20 -8.18 -6.72
CA GLY A 208 -10.49 -7.02 -5.88
C GLY A 208 -9.43 -6.62 -4.87
N ILE A 209 -8.37 -7.41 -4.68
CA ILE A 209 -7.26 -7.06 -3.78
C ILE A 209 -6.13 -6.33 -4.54
N SER A 210 -5.00 -6.13 -3.89
CA SER A 210 -3.79 -5.57 -4.54
C SER A 210 -2.71 -6.64 -4.57
N ALA A 211 -2.07 -6.82 -5.71
CA ALA A 211 -1.08 -7.86 -5.86
C ALA A 211 0.10 -7.38 -6.72
N TRP A 212 1.29 -7.74 -6.28
CA TRP A 212 2.56 -7.59 -6.98
C TRP A 212 3.31 -8.91 -6.96
N MET A 213 4.47 -8.94 -7.61
CA MET A 213 5.33 -10.11 -7.61
C MET A 213 6.81 -9.77 -7.63
N LEU A 214 7.64 -10.74 -7.25
CA LEU A 214 9.06 -10.77 -7.54
C LEU A 214 9.29 -11.64 -8.79
N THR A 215 10.18 -11.19 -9.68
CA THR A 215 10.72 -12.09 -10.72
C THR A 215 11.79 -13.01 -10.12
N GLY A 216 12.30 -13.97 -10.88
CA GLY A 216 13.22 -14.97 -10.37
C GLY A 216 12.54 -16.08 -9.56
N ALA A 217 13.38 -16.90 -8.93
CA ALA A 217 13.05 -18.06 -8.09
C ALA A 217 14.26 -18.31 -7.17
N TYR A 218 14.48 -19.51 -6.64
CA TYR A 218 15.71 -19.80 -5.88
C TYR A 218 16.98 -19.79 -6.75
N SER A 219 16.85 -20.25 -8.00
CA SER A 219 17.97 -20.47 -8.91
C SER A 219 18.58 -19.17 -9.43
N LEU A 220 19.89 -19.23 -9.66
CA LEU A 220 20.65 -18.28 -10.45
C LEU A 220 21.32 -19.00 -11.64
N PRO A 221 21.35 -18.40 -12.85
CA PRO A 221 20.70 -17.14 -13.24
C PRO A 221 19.17 -17.17 -13.06
N SER A 222 18.59 -16.03 -12.69
CA SER A 222 17.16 -15.95 -12.35
C SER A 222 16.27 -16.28 -13.56
N PRO A 223 15.23 -17.12 -13.40
CA PRO A 223 14.19 -17.24 -14.43
C PRO A 223 13.43 -15.92 -14.52
N THR A 224 13.35 -15.35 -15.72
CA THR A 224 12.76 -14.02 -15.98
C THR A 224 11.85 -14.07 -17.21
N ILE A 225 10.92 -13.13 -17.31
CA ILE A 225 9.96 -13.04 -18.42
C ILE A 225 10.64 -12.46 -19.68
N THR A 226 11.49 -11.45 -19.48
CA THR A 226 12.12 -10.70 -20.57
C THR A 226 13.56 -11.11 -20.86
N GLY A 227 14.06 -12.14 -20.15
CA GLY A 227 15.44 -12.62 -20.23
C GLY A 227 16.44 -11.80 -19.40
N SER A 228 15.99 -10.81 -18.63
CA SER A 228 16.86 -10.03 -17.73
C SER A 228 16.09 -9.47 -16.52
N VAL A 229 16.74 -9.45 -15.35
CA VAL A 229 16.13 -8.97 -14.10
C VAL A 229 15.79 -7.48 -14.18
N ASP A 230 16.71 -6.65 -14.67
CA ASP A 230 16.51 -5.20 -14.79
C ASP A 230 15.35 -4.85 -15.74
N ARG A 231 15.22 -5.57 -16.86
CA ARG A 231 14.12 -5.39 -17.82
C ARG A 231 12.78 -5.83 -17.25
N ASP A 232 12.72 -6.95 -16.52
CA ASP A 232 11.50 -7.37 -15.81
C ASP A 232 11.06 -6.29 -14.82
N VAL A 233 11.97 -5.87 -13.94
CA VAL A 233 11.68 -4.88 -12.90
C VAL A 233 11.40 -3.49 -13.50
N ALA A 234 12.00 -3.11 -14.63
CA ALA A 234 11.71 -1.83 -15.27
C ALA A 234 10.35 -1.84 -16.01
N LEU A 235 10.10 -2.86 -16.83
CA LEU A 235 9.06 -2.83 -17.86
C LEU A 235 7.73 -3.47 -17.43
N ILE A 236 7.76 -4.42 -16.48
CA ILE A 236 6.55 -5.12 -16.05
C ILE A 236 5.99 -4.42 -14.81
N ASP A 237 4.73 -3.99 -14.89
CA ASP A 237 4.07 -3.16 -13.88
C ASP A 237 4.00 -3.84 -12.51
N LYS A 238 3.78 -5.17 -12.49
CA LYS A 238 3.63 -5.95 -11.26
C LYS A 238 4.92 -6.46 -10.64
N VAL A 239 6.04 -6.40 -11.35
CA VAL A 239 7.33 -6.90 -10.85
C VAL A 239 8.03 -5.78 -10.06
N ILE A 240 8.23 -5.96 -8.76
CA ILE A 240 8.80 -4.92 -7.87
C ILE A 240 10.24 -5.21 -7.42
N GLY A 241 10.77 -6.38 -7.76
CA GLY A 241 12.09 -6.84 -7.39
C GLY A 241 12.35 -8.27 -7.84
N VAL A 242 13.35 -8.91 -7.24
CA VAL A 242 13.81 -10.26 -7.58
C VAL A 242 13.93 -11.14 -6.33
N LYS A 243 13.67 -12.44 -6.48
CA LYS A 243 13.89 -13.48 -5.47
C LYS A 243 15.14 -14.29 -5.82
N CYS A 244 15.90 -14.70 -4.80
CA CYS A 244 16.93 -15.75 -4.88
C CYS A 244 17.03 -16.53 -3.56
N ALA A 245 17.79 -17.63 -3.54
CA ALA A 245 18.14 -18.36 -2.33
C ALA A 245 19.65 -18.35 -2.10
N VAL A 246 20.05 -18.16 -0.85
CA VAL A 246 21.43 -18.20 -0.38
C VAL A 246 21.51 -18.95 0.94
N SER A 247 22.69 -19.45 1.29
CA SER A 247 22.90 -20.16 2.56
C SER A 247 21.93 -21.34 2.77
N ASP A 248 21.48 -21.97 1.67
CA ASP A 248 20.53 -23.09 1.65
C ASP A 248 21.06 -24.19 0.72
N HIS A 249 20.85 -25.47 1.09
CA HIS A 249 21.29 -26.63 0.31
C HIS A 249 20.58 -26.76 -1.05
N ARG A 250 19.45 -26.07 -1.25
CA ARG A 250 18.70 -25.97 -2.51
C ARG A 250 19.08 -24.74 -3.33
N SER A 251 20.01 -23.91 -2.85
CA SER A 251 20.53 -22.78 -3.62
C SER A 251 21.31 -23.25 -4.85
N SER A 252 21.54 -22.33 -5.77
CA SER A 252 22.31 -22.59 -7.01
C SER A 252 23.83 -22.48 -6.82
N ALA A 253 24.31 -22.46 -5.57
CA ALA A 253 25.69 -22.14 -5.21
C ALA A 253 26.22 -20.86 -5.90
N PRO A 254 25.51 -19.73 -5.80
CA PRO A 254 25.88 -18.53 -6.54
C PRO A 254 27.18 -17.94 -5.99
N ASN A 255 28.06 -17.50 -6.89
CA ASN A 255 29.21 -16.70 -6.48
C ASN A 255 28.81 -15.25 -6.17
N SER A 256 29.65 -14.54 -5.42
CA SER A 256 29.39 -13.17 -4.97
C SER A 256 29.14 -12.19 -6.12
N ALA A 257 29.83 -12.36 -7.26
CA ALA A 257 29.64 -11.51 -8.45
C ALA A 257 28.26 -11.68 -9.11
N ALA A 258 27.74 -12.91 -9.17
CA ALA A 258 26.41 -13.20 -9.71
C ALA A 258 25.31 -12.59 -8.82
N LEU A 259 25.45 -12.71 -7.49
CA LEU A 259 24.53 -12.09 -6.53
C LEU A 259 24.55 -10.56 -6.63
N ALA A 260 25.75 -9.97 -6.66
CA ALA A 260 25.93 -8.52 -6.78
C ALA A 260 25.32 -7.99 -8.10
N THR A 261 25.54 -8.70 -9.20
CA THR A 261 24.96 -8.35 -10.52
C THR A 261 23.43 -8.41 -10.49
N MET A 262 22.85 -9.48 -9.95
CA MET A 262 21.39 -9.63 -9.83
C MET A 262 20.79 -8.49 -8.98
N ALA A 263 21.40 -8.17 -7.83
CA ALA A 263 20.92 -7.13 -6.93
C ALA A 263 21.01 -5.73 -7.59
N ALA A 264 22.12 -5.45 -8.29
CA ALA A 264 22.30 -4.21 -9.04
C ALA A 264 21.28 -4.08 -10.19
N GLN A 265 21.00 -5.18 -10.91
CA GLN A 265 19.98 -5.20 -11.95
C GLN A 265 18.58 -4.90 -11.40
N SER A 266 18.18 -5.54 -10.29
CA SER A 266 16.89 -5.26 -9.65
C SER A 266 16.80 -3.79 -9.23
N ARG A 267 17.88 -3.25 -8.63
CA ARG A 267 17.93 -1.85 -8.23
C ARG A 267 17.80 -0.88 -9.41
N VAL A 268 18.58 -1.06 -10.47
CA VAL A 268 18.53 -0.19 -11.65
C VAL A 268 17.17 -0.30 -12.34
N GLY A 269 16.63 -1.51 -12.47
CA GLY A 269 15.28 -1.75 -12.99
C GLY A 269 14.21 -1.01 -12.16
N GLY A 270 14.36 -1.02 -10.84
CA GLY A 270 13.50 -0.27 -9.92
C GLY A 270 13.56 1.24 -10.16
N LEU A 271 14.75 1.81 -10.33
CA LEU A 271 14.89 3.24 -10.64
C LEU A 271 14.20 3.61 -11.96
N LEU A 272 14.38 2.79 -13.00
CA LEU A 272 13.78 3.02 -14.32
C LEU A 272 12.26 2.84 -14.33
N GLY A 273 11.77 1.85 -13.59
CA GLY A 273 10.34 1.52 -13.49
C GLY A 273 9.60 2.29 -12.40
N GLN A 274 10.27 3.16 -11.63
CA GLN A 274 9.76 3.79 -10.40
C GLN A 274 9.20 2.77 -9.41
N LYS A 275 9.95 1.70 -9.16
CA LYS A 275 9.63 0.60 -8.26
C LYS A 275 10.68 0.46 -7.16
N PRO A 276 10.41 -0.28 -6.09
CA PRO A 276 11.36 -0.47 -4.99
C PRO A 276 12.71 -1.01 -5.45
N GLY A 277 12.74 -1.93 -6.43
CA GLY A 277 13.98 -2.53 -6.93
C GLY A 277 14.70 -3.32 -5.85
N ILE A 278 13.96 -4.18 -5.15
CA ILE A 278 14.45 -4.96 -4.02
C ILE A 278 14.97 -6.34 -4.46
N SER A 279 15.84 -6.92 -3.65
CA SER A 279 16.25 -8.31 -3.74
C SER A 279 15.88 -9.02 -2.45
N VAL A 280 15.09 -10.08 -2.56
CA VAL A 280 14.64 -10.88 -1.43
C VAL A 280 15.41 -12.20 -1.42
N PHE A 281 16.00 -12.51 -0.28
CA PHE A 281 16.89 -13.65 -0.09
C PHE A 281 16.22 -14.67 0.80
N HIS A 282 15.82 -15.80 0.22
CA HIS A 282 15.52 -16.99 1.01
C HIS A 282 16.79 -17.41 1.73
N MET A 283 16.73 -17.44 3.05
CA MET A 283 17.82 -17.91 3.90
C MET A 283 17.57 -19.38 4.28
N GLY A 284 18.60 -20.21 4.14
CA GLY A 284 18.64 -21.58 4.70
C GLY A 284 19.44 -21.66 6.00
N ASP A 285 19.79 -22.88 6.39
CA ASP A 285 20.45 -23.19 7.67
C ASP A 285 21.99 -23.32 7.56
N SER A 286 22.58 -22.81 6.48
CA SER A 286 24.04 -22.86 6.30
C SER A 286 24.77 -22.01 7.36
N PRO A 287 25.93 -22.45 7.87
CA PRO A 287 26.74 -21.67 8.81
C PRO A 287 27.26 -20.34 8.23
N HIS A 288 27.18 -20.15 6.91
CA HIS A 288 27.52 -18.88 6.26
C HIS A 288 26.49 -17.77 6.51
N MET A 289 25.28 -18.09 6.99
CA MET A 289 24.26 -17.12 7.41
C MET A 289 24.09 -15.97 6.39
N LEU A 290 24.32 -14.71 6.79
CA LEU A 290 24.19 -13.50 5.98
C LEU A 290 25.47 -13.09 5.23
N GLU A 291 26.56 -13.86 5.30
CA GLU A 291 27.81 -13.60 4.57
C GLU A 291 27.55 -13.27 3.08
N PRO A 292 26.68 -13.99 2.33
CA PRO A 292 26.40 -13.64 0.94
C PRO A 292 25.80 -12.24 0.72
N LEU A 293 25.08 -11.68 1.70
CA LEU A 293 24.53 -10.32 1.60
C LEU A 293 25.61 -9.28 1.87
N TYR A 294 26.48 -9.51 2.86
CA TYR A 294 27.63 -8.63 3.10
C TYR A 294 28.60 -8.63 1.91
N ASP A 295 28.77 -9.76 1.25
CA ASP A 295 29.51 -9.87 0.00
C ASP A 295 28.93 -8.99 -1.12
N ILE A 296 27.60 -8.91 -1.25
CA ILE A 296 26.96 -8.00 -2.20
C ILE A 296 27.32 -6.56 -1.85
N LEU A 297 27.21 -6.18 -0.58
CA LEU A 297 27.50 -4.82 -0.11
C LEU A 297 28.98 -4.44 -0.27
N ALA A 298 29.88 -5.40 -0.18
CA ALA A 298 31.31 -5.20 -0.39
C ALA A 298 31.69 -5.09 -1.88
N ASN A 299 30.94 -5.75 -2.77
CA ASN A 299 31.26 -5.85 -4.19
C ASN A 299 30.35 -5.01 -5.11
N ALA A 300 29.30 -4.39 -4.58
CA ALA A 300 28.40 -3.49 -5.30
C ALA A 300 27.82 -2.39 -4.41
N ASP A 301 27.50 -1.25 -5.02
CA ASP A 301 26.92 -0.08 -4.33
C ASP A 301 25.38 -0.17 -4.17
N VAL A 302 24.82 -1.38 -4.06
CA VAL A 302 23.38 -1.54 -3.80
C VAL A 302 23.10 -1.18 -2.34
N PRO A 303 22.18 -0.24 -2.05
CA PRO A 303 21.92 0.13 -0.66
C PRO A 303 21.39 -1.05 0.16
N ILE A 304 21.86 -1.20 1.40
CA ILE A 304 21.44 -2.25 2.34
C ILE A 304 19.92 -2.33 2.51
N THR A 305 19.22 -1.19 2.39
CA THR A 305 17.75 -1.09 2.45
C THR A 305 17.03 -1.75 1.27
N LYS A 306 17.75 -2.28 0.28
CA LYS A 306 17.20 -3.03 -0.87
C LYS A 306 17.44 -4.52 -0.80
N LEU A 307 18.16 -5.00 0.22
CA LEU A 307 18.45 -6.41 0.42
C LEU A 307 17.67 -6.90 1.64
N LEU A 308 16.73 -7.82 1.41
CA LEU A 308 15.84 -8.35 2.44
C LEU A 308 16.11 -9.85 2.66
N PRO A 309 16.82 -10.25 3.73
CA PRO A 309 16.78 -11.62 4.21
C PRO A 309 15.41 -11.92 4.83
N THR A 310 14.82 -13.04 4.41
CA THR A 310 13.57 -13.59 4.99
C THR A 310 13.84 -14.98 5.58
N HIS A 311 12.91 -15.51 6.38
CA HIS A 311 13.09 -16.70 7.21
C HIS A 311 14.20 -16.54 8.26
N VAL A 312 14.45 -15.32 8.73
CA VAL A 312 15.57 -15.07 9.66
C VAL A 312 15.41 -15.79 11.01
N ASN A 313 14.19 -16.17 11.38
CA ASN A 313 13.86 -16.88 12.62
C ASN A 313 13.97 -18.41 12.51
N ARG A 314 14.45 -18.97 11.39
CA ARG A 314 14.60 -20.43 11.19
C ARG A 314 15.77 -21.06 11.95
N ALA A 315 16.73 -20.26 12.41
CA ALA A 315 17.91 -20.72 13.12
C ALA A 315 18.44 -19.64 14.07
N GLU A 316 18.81 -20.01 15.29
CA GLU A 316 19.32 -19.08 16.31
C GLU A 316 20.52 -18.24 15.81
N PRO A 317 21.59 -18.84 15.24
CA PRO A 317 22.75 -18.06 14.78
C PRO A 317 22.39 -17.09 13.65
N LEU A 318 21.53 -17.52 12.72
CA LEU A 318 21.05 -16.66 11.64
C LEU A 318 20.24 -15.48 12.19
N PHE A 319 19.37 -15.73 13.17
CA PHE A 319 18.57 -14.67 13.77
C PHE A 319 19.45 -13.63 14.46
N GLN A 320 20.48 -14.06 15.22
CA GLN A 320 21.43 -13.13 15.84
C GLN A 320 22.15 -12.27 14.79
N ALA A 321 22.64 -12.88 13.70
CA ALA A 321 23.25 -12.14 12.60
C ALA A 321 22.26 -11.16 11.93
N ALA A 322 20.98 -11.53 11.85
CA ALA A 322 19.93 -10.68 11.30
C ALA A 322 19.64 -9.45 12.19
N LEU A 323 19.74 -9.58 13.52
CA LEU A 323 19.63 -8.43 14.43
C LEU A 323 20.74 -7.40 14.17
N GLU A 324 21.99 -7.85 14.04
CA GLU A 324 23.13 -6.99 13.69
C GLU A 324 22.93 -6.32 12.32
N TYR A 325 22.52 -7.09 11.32
CA TYR A 325 22.21 -6.59 9.97
C TYR A 325 21.12 -5.50 9.98
N ALA A 326 20.08 -5.65 10.82
CA ALA A 326 19.02 -4.67 10.96
C ALA A 326 19.49 -3.39 11.67
N LEU A 327 20.39 -3.51 12.66
CA LEU A 327 21.02 -2.37 13.34
C LEU A 327 21.92 -1.56 12.39
N ASP A 328 22.56 -2.23 11.43
CA ASP A 328 23.33 -1.58 10.35
C ASP A 328 22.44 -0.88 9.30
N GLY A 329 21.11 -0.94 9.47
CA GLY A 329 20.12 -0.23 8.67
C GLY A 329 19.43 -1.09 7.61
N GLY A 330 19.70 -2.40 7.57
CA GLY A 330 18.97 -3.37 6.78
C GLY A 330 17.53 -3.60 7.27
N TYR A 331 16.71 -4.20 6.41
CA TYR A 331 15.41 -4.76 6.83
C TYR A 331 15.57 -6.24 7.08
N ILE A 332 14.81 -6.79 8.02
CA ILE A 332 14.69 -8.23 8.23
C ILE A 332 13.23 -8.64 8.15
N ASP A 333 12.98 -9.79 7.53
CA ASP A 333 11.65 -10.36 7.41
C ASP A 333 11.55 -11.67 8.19
N ILE A 334 10.69 -11.64 9.21
CA ILE A 334 10.37 -12.79 10.06
C ILE A 334 9.24 -13.57 9.37
N THR A 335 9.30 -14.90 9.43
CA THR A 335 8.28 -15.75 8.81
C THR A 335 7.34 -16.29 9.88
N SER A 336 6.05 -15.97 9.77
CA SER A 336 5.05 -16.34 10.77
C SER A 336 4.74 -17.83 10.81
N SER A 337 4.99 -18.56 9.74
CA SER A 337 4.78 -20.02 9.67
C SER A 337 5.95 -20.86 10.21
N ILE A 338 6.98 -20.23 10.77
CA ILE A 338 8.12 -20.89 11.42
C ILE A 338 7.96 -20.73 12.93
N ASP A 339 7.61 -21.81 13.63
CA ASP A 339 7.40 -21.81 15.08
C ASP A 339 8.69 -22.10 15.87
N GLU A 340 9.63 -22.83 15.28
CA GLU A 340 10.88 -23.26 15.92
C GLU A 340 12.08 -22.96 14.99
N PRO A 341 13.27 -22.68 15.55
CA PRO A 341 13.58 -22.61 16.98
C PRO A 341 13.11 -21.31 17.65
N ILE A 342 12.69 -20.32 16.85
CA ILE A 342 12.22 -19.03 17.35
C ILE A 342 10.86 -18.71 16.72
N ASP A 343 9.81 -18.76 17.54
CA ASP A 343 8.48 -18.36 17.12
C ASP A 343 8.45 -16.87 16.71
N PRO A 344 7.56 -16.47 15.80
CA PRO A 344 7.59 -15.14 15.21
C PRO A 344 7.31 -14.02 16.21
N ALA A 345 6.49 -14.24 17.24
CA ALA A 345 6.20 -13.23 18.25
C ALA A 345 7.42 -13.01 19.16
N THR A 346 8.07 -14.09 19.58
CA THR A 346 9.34 -14.03 20.32
C THR A 346 10.43 -13.38 19.48
N ALA A 347 10.54 -13.68 18.19
CA ALA A 347 11.50 -13.05 17.29
C ALA A 347 11.32 -11.52 17.25
N ILE A 348 10.09 -11.03 17.01
CA ILE A 348 9.81 -9.58 16.99
C ILE A 348 10.16 -8.93 18.33
N VAL A 349 9.72 -9.50 19.46
CA VAL A 349 9.99 -8.92 20.79
C VAL A 349 11.47 -8.95 21.12
N THR A 350 12.18 -9.99 20.72
CA THR A 350 13.64 -10.11 20.91
C THR A 350 14.37 -9.06 20.10
N ALA A 351 13.96 -8.81 18.85
CA ALA A 351 14.53 -7.75 18.03
C ALA A 351 14.34 -6.36 18.67
N LEU A 352 13.15 -6.08 19.24
CA LEU A 352 12.91 -4.82 19.96
C LEU A 352 13.76 -4.68 21.23
N ARG A 353 13.98 -5.78 21.96
CA ARG A 353 14.88 -5.78 23.14
C ARG A 353 16.34 -5.53 22.77
N HIS A 354 16.74 -5.90 21.55
CA HIS A 354 18.05 -5.58 20.96
C HIS A 354 18.05 -4.23 20.24
N GLU A 355 17.06 -3.37 20.49
CA GLU A 355 16.97 -2.01 19.97
C GLU A 355 16.85 -1.91 18.43
N VAL A 356 16.52 -3.02 17.74
CA VAL A 356 16.19 -2.99 16.32
C VAL A 356 14.92 -2.15 16.12
N PRO A 357 14.93 -1.11 15.27
CA PRO A 357 13.74 -0.29 15.05
C PRO A 357 12.59 -1.10 14.41
N LEU A 358 11.35 -0.92 14.88
CA LEU A 358 10.15 -1.52 14.25
C LEU A 358 10.03 -1.21 12.75
N SER A 359 10.58 -0.09 12.30
CA SER A 359 10.63 0.30 10.89
C SER A 359 11.61 -0.52 10.05
N ARG A 360 12.30 -1.51 10.65
CA ARG A 360 13.20 -2.46 9.98
C ARG A 360 12.74 -3.91 10.08
N ILE A 361 11.62 -4.17 10.75
CA ILE A 361 11.12 -5.52 11.02
C ILE A 361 9.80 -5.71 10.28
N THR A 362 9.75 -6.68 9.37
CA THR A 362 8.53 -7.11 8.68
C THR A 362 8.17 -8.53 9.06
N LEU A 363 6.90 -8.89 8.85
CA LEU A 363 6.37 -10.24 9.07
C LEU A 363 5.65 -10.70 7.80
N SER A 364 5.96 -11.91 7.33
CA SER A 364 5.34 -12.53 6.16
C SER A 364 4.97 -13.99 6.42
N SER A 365 4.03 -14.57 5.64
CA SER A 365 3.50 -15.89 5.97
C SER A 365 4.29 -17.07 5.39
N ASP A 366 4.95 -16.87 4.25
CA ASP A 366 5.37 -17.96 3.35
C ASP A 366 4.19 -18.84 2.88
N GLY A 367 3.00 -18.24 2.83
CA GLY A 367 1.74 -18.94 2.62
C GLY A 367 1.71 -19.69 1.29
N ASN A 368 1.12 -20.89 1.35
CA ASN A 368 0.97 -21.84 0.25
C ASN A 368 2.30 -22.40 -0.31
N GLY A 369 3.43 -22.11 0.36
CA GLY A 369 4.68 -22.85 0.23
C GLY A 369 4.58 -24.25 0.84
N SER A 370 5.50 -25.13 0.46
CA SER A 370 5.69 -26.40 1.16
C SER A 370 6.46 -26.17 2.44
N GLN A 371 6.10 -26.90 3.50
CA GLN A 371 6.89 -26.98 4.74
C GLN A 371 7.55 -28.36 4.80
N PRO A 372 8.71 -28.55 4.15
CA PRO A 372 9.43 -29.81 4.20
C PRO A 372 10.14 -29.97 5.54
N GLU A 373 9.99 -31.15 6.14
CA GLU A 373 10.80 -31.58 7.28
C GLU A 373 11.94 -32.46 6.77
N PHE A 374 13.17 -32.17 7.17
CA PHE A 374 14.35 -32.95 6.78
C PHE A 374 15.04 -33.56 8.01
N ASP A 375 15.59 -34.76 7.86
CA ASP A 375 16.46 -35.37 8.86
C ASP A 375 17.89 -34.78 8.82
N GLU A 376 18.74 -35.19 9.78
CA GLU A 376 20.14 -34.74 9.89
C GLU A 376 21.02 -35.06 8.65
N HIS A 377 20.55 -35.96 7.77
CA HIS A 377 21.24 -36.34 6.53
C HIS A 377 20.64 -35.61 5.30
N GLY A 378 19.67 -34.72 5.51
CA GLY A 378 18.99 -33.96 4.46
C GLY A 378 17.91 -34.74 3.71
N ASN A 379 17.45 -35.89 4.22
CA ASN A 379 16.33 -36.62 3.62
C ASN A 379 14.99 -36.09 4.12
N LEU A 380 14.00 -36.01 3.24
CA LEU A 380 12.65 -35.55 3.60
C LEU A 380 11.91 -36.58 4.48
N THR A 381 11.41 -36.13 5.63
CA THR A 381 10.63 -36.94 6.59
C THR A 381 9.14 -36.57 6.64
N GLY A 382 8.77 -35.35 6.25
CA GLY A 382 7.40 -34.84 6.26
C GLY A 382 7.22 -33.67 5.31
N ILE A 383 5.98 -33.39 4.89
CA ILE A 383 5.66 -32.23 4.04
C ILE A 383 4.28 -31.66 4.34
N GLY A 384 4.24 -30.37 4.69
CA GLY A 384 3.02 -29.59 4.92
C GLY A 384 2.80 -28.50 3.87
N VAL A 385 1.70 -27.75 4.01
CA VAL A 385 1.43 -26.52 3.25
C VAL A 385 1.15 -25.40 4.24
N ALA A 386 1.92 -24.32 4.17
CA ALA A 386 1.74 -23.17 5.05
C ALA A 386 0.41 -22.46 4.77
N GLY A 387 -0.33 -22.14 5.83
CA GLY A 387 -1.52 -21.30 5.77
C GLY A 387 -1.20 -19.80 5.93
N PHE A 388 -2.24 -19.02 6.23
CA PHE A 388 -2.14 -17.55 6.44
C PHE A 388 -2.56 -17.14 7.86
N GLU A 389 -3.18 -18.05 8.60
CA GLU A 389 -3.65 -17.88 9.98
C GLU A 389 -2.52 -17.53 10.96
N SER A 390 -1.28 -17.87 10.62
CA SER A 390 -0.12 -17.56 11.45
C SER A 390 0.09 -16.04 11.59
N LEU A 391 -0.26 -15.21 10.60
CA LEU A 391 -0.12 -13.75 10.71
C LEU A 391 -0.97 -13.16 11.85
N ILE A 392 -2.27 -13.49 11.87
CA ILE A 392 -3.18 -13.04 12.93
C ILE A 392 -2.85 -13.74 14.26
N GLY A 393 -2.37 -14.99 14.21
CA GLY A 393 -1.84 -15.73 15.36
C GLY A 393 -0.69 -14.99 16.03
N THR A 394 0.31 -14.53 15.26
CA THR A 394 1.44 -13.74 15.75
C THR A 394 0.97 -12.41 16.34
N LEU A 395 0.06 -11.68 15.66
CA LEU A 395 -0.50 -10.42 16.20
C LEU A 395 -1.14 -10.66 17.58
N ARG A 396 -1.95 -11.71 17.70
CA ARG A 396 -2.58 -12.12 18.96
C ARG A 396 -1.54 -12.44 20.03
N GLN A 397 -0.51 -13.22 19.72
CA GLN A 397 0.56 -13.55 20.67
C GLN A 397 1.30 -12.30 21.16
N LEU A 398 1.68 -11.40 20.25
CA LEU A 398 2.34 -10.12 20.58
C LEU A 398 1.54 -9.30 21.59
N VAL A 399 0.24 -9.14 21.36
CA VAL A 399 -0.62 -8.31 22.23
C VAL A 399 -0.98 -9.04 23.52
N THR A 400 -1.39 -10.30 23.43
CA THR A 400 -1.96 -11.01 24.59
C THR A 400 -0.91 -11.63 25.50
N GLN A 401 0.19 -12.16 24.95
CA GLN A 401 1.23 -12.87 25.69
C GLN A 401 2.40 -11.93 26.00
N HIS A 402 2.93 -11.24 25.00
CA HIS A 402 4.06 -10.33 25.17
C HIS A 402 3.69 -8.91 25.60
N LYS A 403 2.39 -8.58 25.65
CA LYS A 403 1.87 -7.28 26.08
C LYS A 403 2.39 -6.11 25.24
N LEU A 404 2.73 -6.36 23.97
CA LEU A 404 3.11 -5.32 23.03
C LEU A 404 1.84 -4.50 22.68
N PRO A 405 1.88 -3.16 22.72
CA PRO A 405 0.74 -2.34 22.31
C PRO A 405 0.32 -2.66 20.86
N LEU A 406 -0.98 -2.65 20.59
CA LEU A 406 -1.53 -3.05 19.30
C LEU A 406 -0.99 -2.17 18.15
N GLU A 407 -0.81 -0.88 18.39
CA GLU A 407 -0.23 0.07 17.44
C GLU A 407 1.21 -0.26 17.05
N GLN A 408 1.95 -0.99 17.90
CA GLN A 408 3.28 -1.49 17.59
C GLN A 408 3.21 -2.86 16.92
N ALA A 409 2.35 -3.75 17.42
CA ALA A 409 2.18 -5.10 16.90
C ALA A 409 1.65 -5.14 15.45
N LEU A 410 0.87 -4.13 15.04
CA LEU A 410 0.38 -4.00 13.66
C LEU A 410 1.46 -3.58 12.65
N ARG A 411 2.53 -2.90 13.07
CA ARG A 411 3.50 -2.27 12.14
C ARG A 411 4.20 -3.26 11.21
N PRO A 412 4.70 -4.43 11.69
CA PRO A 412 5.37 -5.41 10.85
C PRO A 412 4.50 -6.04 9.75
N LEU A 413 3.17 -5.90 9.85
CA LEU A 413 2.17 -6.41 8.89
C LEU A 413 1.56 -5.32 8.01
N THR A 414 1.84 -4.04 8.30
CA THR A 414 1.16 -2.89 7.68
C THR A 414 2.17 -1.81 7.25
N ARG A 415 2.41 -0.79 8.08
CA ARG A 415 3.22 0.38 7.74
C ARG A 415 4.64 0.00 7.36
N THR A 416 5.30 -0.88 8.12
CA THR A 416 6.71 -1.23 7.85
C THR A 416 6.86 -1.91 6.49
N VAL A 417 5.95 -2.84 6.16
CA VAL A 417 5.94 -3.51 4.85
C VAL A 417 5.67 -2.50 3.73
N ALA A 418 4.67 -1.63 3.90
CA ALA A 418 4.36 -0.60 2.92
C ALA A 418 5.54 0.34 2.67
N GLU A 419 6.24 0.78 3.72
CA GLU A 419 7.41 1.66 3.59
C GLU A 419 8.58 0.96 2.91
N PHE A 420 8.88 -0.30 3.28
CA PHE A 420 9.91 -1.10 2.64
C PHE A 420 9.63 -1.28 1.13
N LEU A 421 8.39 -1.62 0.78
CA LEU A 421 7.93 -1.81 -0.59
C LEU A 421 7.57 -0.50 -1.31
N GLY A 422 7.82 0.67 -0.72
CA GLY A 422 7.53 1.97 -1.36
C GLY A 422 6.04 2.20 -1.68
N PHE A 423 5.12 1.52 -1.00
CA PHE A 423 3.68 1.67 -1.17
C PHE A 423 3.14 2.84 -0.36
N GLU A 424 3.12 4.04 -0.96
CA GLU A 424 2.68 5.26 -0.27
C GLU A 424 1.19 5.27 0.12
N HIS A 425 0.37 4.45 -0.52
CA HIS A 425 -1.09 4.43 -0.37
C HIS A 425 -1.61 3.19 0.39
N LYS A 426 -0.71 2.40 1.01
CA LYS A 426 -1.02 1.16 1.74
C LYS A 426 -0.44 1.19 3.16
N GLY A 427 -0.88 0.24 4.00
CA GLY A 427 -0.31 0.01 5.34
C GLY A 427 -0.65 1.06 6.39
N ARG A 428 -1.58 1.97 6.09
CA ARG A 428 -2.07 3.03 6.99
C ARG A 428 -3.49 3.44 6.62
N LEU A 429 -4.24 3.92 7.60
CA LEU A 429 -5.55 4.54 7.41
C LEU A 429 -5.34 6.06 7.41
N ALA A 430 -5.30 6.66 6.22
CA ALA A 430 -5.10 8.11 6.05
C ALA A 430 -5.72 8.60 4.75
N ALA A 431 -6.05 9.89 4.67
CA ALA A 431 -6.58 10.48 3.45
C ALA A 431 -5.64 10.24 2.25
N GLY A 432 -6.20 9.85 1.10
CA GLY A 432 -5.48 9.49 -0.12
C GLY A 432 -5.04 8.02 -0.21
N CYS A 433 -5.01 7.29 0.92
CA CYS A 433 -4.73 5.85 0.92
C CYS A 433 -5.90 5.04 0.37
N ASP A 434 -5.61 3.82 -0.07
CA ASP A 434 -6.68 2.87 -0.39
C ASP A 434 -7.47 2.53 0.87
N ALA A 435 -8.78 2.36 0.71
CA ALA A 435 -9.67 1.93 1.77
C ALA A 435 -9.56 0.41 1.99
N ASP A 436 -8.36 -0.02 2.38
CA ASP A 436 -8.04 -1.37 2.86
C ASP A 436 -8.25 -1.39 4.38
N ILE A 437 -9.49 -1.62 4.80
CA ILE A 437 -9.94 -1.44 6.19
C ILE A 437 -10.26 -2.81 6.78
N LEU A 438 -9.48 -3.23 7.77
CA LEU A 438 -9.66 -4.45 8.54
C LEU A 438 -10.36 -4.13 9.87
N VAL A 439 -11.40 -4.88 10.18
CA VAL A 439 -12.12 -4.80 11.44
C VAL A 439 -11.88 -6.08 12.23
N LEU A 440 -11.31 -5.92 13.42
CA LEU A 440 -11.05 -6.99 14.36
C LEU A 440 -12.05 -6.93 15.52
N ASN A 441 -12.50 -8.10 15.96
CA ASN A 441 -13.24 -8.22 17.21
C ASN A 441 -12.31 -8.04 18.42
N GLN A 442 -12.86 -8.03 19.63
CA GLN A 442 -12.09 -7.90 20.87
C GLN A 442 -11.13 -9.06 21.16
N ALA A 443 -11.30 -10.20 20.49
CA ALA A 443 -10.38 -11.34 20.53
C ALA A 443 -9.26 -11.24 19.47
N LEU A 444 -9.18 -10.12 18.74
CA LEU A 444 -8.28 -9.87 17.60
C LEU A 444 -8.47 -10.90 16.47
N GLU A 445 -9.72 -11.22 16.16
CA GLU A 445 -10.08 -12.07 15.02
C GLU A 445 -10.74 -11.22 13.94
N VAL A 446 -10.53 -11.60 12.68
CA VAL A 446 -11.10 -10.92 11.52
C VAL A 446 -12.62 -11.00 11.57
N SER A 447 -13.28 -9.84 11.69
CA SER A 447 -14.74 -9.72 11.66
C SER A 447 -15.22 -9.25 10.29
N HIS A 448 -14.67 -8.15 9.80
CA HIS A 448 -14.99 -7.61 8.48
C HIS A 448 -13.72 -7.11 7.79
N LEU A 449 -13.73 -7.10 6.46
CA LEU A 449 -12.63 -6.58 5.65
C LEU A 449 -13.17 -5.88 4.42
N TRP A 450 -12.65 -4.68 4.16
CA TRP A 450 -12.82 -3.98 2.90
C TRP A 450 -11.48 -3.90 2.19
N ALA A 451 -11.45 -4.24 0.91
CA ALA A 451 -10.30 -4.02 0.03
C ALA A 451 -10.70 -2.97 -1.02
N LYS A 452 -9.92 -1.89 -1.14
CA LYS A 452 -10.23 -0.73 -2.00
C LYS A 452 -11.69 -0.27 -1.82
N GLY A 453 -12.16 -0.22 -0.58
CA GLY A 453 -13.51 0.22 -0.19
C GLY A 453 -14.65 -0.75 -0.49
N LYS A 454 -14.37 -1.94 -1.03
CA LYS A 454 -15.38 -2.99 -1.27
C LYS A 454 -15.31 -4.04 -0.18
N ALA A 455 -16.46 -4.40 0.40
CA ALA A 455 -16.52 -5.46 1.39
C ALA A 455 -16.13 -6.81 0.73
N VAL A 456 -15.12 -7.46 1.28
CA VAL A 456 -14.64 -8.79 0.86
C VAL A 456 -14.82 -9.85 1.94
N VAL A 457 -14.88 -9.45 3.22
CA VAL A 457 -15.23 -10.32 4.35
C VAL A 457 -16.36 -9.70 5.17
N LYS A 458 -17.32 -10.53 5.57
CA LYS A 458 -18.37 -10.18 6.54
C LYS A 458 -18.55 -11.32 7.55
N ASP A 459 -18.66 -10.96 8.82
CA ASP A 459 -18.87 -11.90 9.93
C ASP A 459 -17.83 -13.05 9.92
N GLY A 460 -16.57 -12.69 9.65
CA GLY A 460 -15.44 -13.61 9.56
C GLY A 460 -15.40 -14.52 8.34
N LYS A 461 -16.26 -14.31 7.34
CA LYS A 461 -16.31 -15.14 6.11
C LYS A 461 -16.20 -14.30 4.84
N ALA A 462 -15.51 -14.84 3.84
CA ALA A 462 -15.42 -14.22 2.53
C ALA A 462 -16.82 -14.06 1.90
N CYS A 463 -17.21 -12.81 1.60
CA CYS A 463 -18.42 -12.51 0.82
C CYS A 463 -18.11 -12.21 -0.65
N VAL A 464 -16.82 -12.10 -1.00
CA VAL A 464 -16.28 -12.12 -2.36
C VAL A 464 -15.32 -13.29 -2.47
N LYS A 465 -15.43 -14.08 -3.54
CA LYS A 465 -14.59 -15.24 -3.78
C LYS A 465 -13.89 -15.14 -5.13
N GLY A 466 -12.79 -15.87 -5.30
CA GLY A 466 -12.17 -16.04 -6.60
C GLY A 466 -13.13 -16.66 -7.62
N THR A 467 -12.82 -16.50 -8.90
CA THR A 467 -13.71 -16.86 -10.01
C THR A 467 -14.17 -18.33 -10.00
N PHE A 468 -13.36 -19.22 -9.40
CA PHE A 468 -13.58 -20.66 -9.37
C PHE A 468 -13.66 -21.26 -7.94
N GLU A 469 -14.15 -20.49 -6.96
CA GLU A 469 -14.22 -20.86 -5.53
C GLU A 469 -15.60 -21.13 -4.93
#